data_AF-A0A1H8BD79-F1
#
_entry.id   AF-A0A1H8BD79-F1
#
_cell.length_a   1.000
_cell.length_b   1.000
_cell.length_c   1.000
_cell.angle_alpha   90.00
_cell.angle_beta   90.00
_cell.angle_gamma   90.00
#
_symmetry.space_group_name_H-M   'P 1'
#
loop_
_entity.id
_entity.type
_entity.pdbx_description
1 polymer ?
#
loop_
_entity_poly.entity_id
_entity_poly.type
_entity_poly.pdbx_seq_one_letter_code
_entity_poly.pdbx_strand_id
1 'polypeptide(L)'
;MLLKKKASLLLCLILAVAILGGCSRDLPEVKVDGQAYIYRGKHYTEAFGLEVPLSDIGEEIGITPAGRIVCAIKGVPTDQWIAIKEEAGFGSVYKEQNIGAVDVKEFAPVEIEVFAQRGRGERGVIRDMEKIDRLVKIIMESRPVSVPKKMKVSRFLQLKSKKYKTIRYILTYIEDLQGRRYIEDERTGKVYEIGTLLEGEIR
;
A
#
# COMPACT_ATOMS: atom_id res chain seq x y z
N MET A 1 50.94 -31.61 -24.63
CA MET A 1 49.47 -31.51 -24.83
C MET A 1 48.66 -31.23 -23.54
N LEU A 2 49.30 -31.17 -22.35
CA LEU A 2 48.62 -30.96 -21.06
C LEU A 2 48.49 -29.48 -20.62
N LEU A 3 49.28 -28.54 -21.17
CA LEU A 3 49.20 -27.12 -20.80
C LEU A 3 47.99 -26.39 -21.41
N LYS A 4 47.58 -26.73 -22.64
CA LYS A 4 46.43 -26.07 -23.31
C LYS A 4 45.09 -26.36 -22.63
N LYS A 5 44.94 -27.53 -21.98
CA LYS A 5 43.70 -27.91 -21.27
C LYS A 5 43.52 -27.17 -19.93
N LYS A 6 44.62 -26.82 -19.24
CA LYS A 6 44.57 -26.08 -17.97
C LYS A 6 44.23 -24.60 -18.17
N ALA A 7 44.69 -24.00 -19.27
CA ALA A 7 44.38 -22.62 -19.62
C ALA A 7 42.88 -22.41 -19.96
N SER A 8 42.26 -23.34 -20.71
CA SER A 8 40.82 -23.27 -21.00
C SER A 8 39.93 -23.48 -19.78
N LEU A 9 40.35 -24.32 -18.83
CA LEU A 9 39.59 -24.55 -17.59
C LEU A 9 39.64 -23.33 -16.67
N LEU A 10 40.78 -22.65 -16.58
CA LEU A 10 40.89 -21.37 -15.84
C LEU A 10 40.06 -20.26 -16.50
N LEU A 11 40.03 -20.18 -17.83
CA LEU A 11 39.25 -19.16 -18.55
C LEU A 11 37.73 -19.35 -18.34
N CYS A 12 37.23 -20.59 -18.39
CA CYS A 12 35.83 -20.88 -18.09
C CYS A 12 35.45 -20.62 -16.63
N LEU A 13 36.38 -20.84 -15.69
CA LEU A 13 36.13 -20.58 -14.27
C LEU A 13 36.09 -19.07 -13.97
N ILE A 14 36.96 -18.26 -14.61
CA ILE A 14 36.94 -16.79 -14.48
C ILE A 14 35.68 -16.21 -15.12
N LEU A 15 35.22 -16.75 -16.27
CA LEU A 15 33.96 -16.34 -16.89
C LEU A 15 32.76 -16.67 -15.99
N ALA A 16 32.75 -17.85 -15.35
CA ALA A 16 31.69 -18.24 -14.42
C ALA A 16 31.66 -17.36 -13.16
N VAL A 17 32.82 -16.96 -12.63
CA VAL A 17 32.93 -16.05 -11.47
C VAL A 17 32.55 -14.61 -11.85
N ALA A 18 32.84 -14.15 -13.07
CA ALA A 18 32.40 -12.84 -13.56
C ALA A 18 30.88 -12.79 -13.82
N ILE A 19 30.26 -13.90 -14.20
CA ILE A 19 28.79 -14.00 -14.39
C ILE A 19 28.06 -14.14 -13.05
N LEU A 20 28.69 -14.74 -12.03
CA LEU A 20 28.11 -14.93 -10.70
C LEU A 20 28.42 -13.79 -9.71
N GLY A 21 29.44 -12.98 -9.97
CA GLY A 21 30.02 -12.01 -9.02
C GLY A 21 29.54 -10.56 -9.14
N GLY A 22 28.56 -10.24 -9.98
CA GLY A 22 28.24 -8.82 -10.22
C GLY A 22 26.92 -8.57 -10.93
N CYS A 23 25.81 -8.93 -10.29
CA CYS A 23 24.55 -8.24 -10.52
C CYS A 23 24.12 -7.56 -9.21
N SER A 24 25.03 -6.83 -8.57
CA SER A 24 24.64 -5.72 -7.71
C SER A 24 23.93 -4.73 -8.64
N ARG A 25 22.61 -4.84 -8.72
CA ARG A 25 21.81 -3.98 -9.59
C ARG A 25 21.90 -2.59 -8.96
N ASP A 26 22.77 -1.74 -9.50
CA ASP A 26 22.87 -0.35 -9.06
C ASP A 26 21.52 0.31 -9.33
N LEU A 27 20.72 0.43 -8.27
CA LEU A 27 19.42 1.09 -8.34
C LEU A 27 19.67 2.60 -8.50
N PRO A 28 18.95 3.26 -9.42
CA PRO A 28 19.06 4.70 -9.56
C PRO A 28 18.63 5.40 -8.27
N GLU A 29 19.32 6.46 -7.93
CA GLU A 29 18.95 7.28 -6.78
C GLU A 29 17.65 8.04 -7.04
N VAL A 30 16.72 7.96 -6.09
CA VAL A 30 15.50 8.76 -6.02
C VAL A 30 15.81 9.98 -5.19
N LYS A 31 15.70 11.18 -5.78
CA LYS A 31 15.98 12.42 -5.04
C LYS A 31 14.81 12.77 -4.13
N VAL A 32 15.07 13.62 -3.14
CA VAL A 32 14.06 14.15 -2.22
C VAL A 32 14.04 15.67 -2.35
N ASP A 33 12.84 16.24 -2.51
CA ASP A 33 12.59 17.67 -2.49
C ASP A 33 11.39 17.96 -1.57
N GLY A 34 11.67 18.49 -0.39
CA GLY A 34 10.68 18.63 0.68
C GLY A 34 10.08 17.28 1.08
N GLN A 35 8.77 17.13 0.86
CA GLN A 35 8.02 15.88 1.12
C GLN A 35 7.85 15.00 -0.14
N ALA A 36 8.38 15.43 -1.29
CA ALA A 36 8.23 14.71 -2.54
C ALA A 36 9.47 13.88 -2.87
N TYR A 37 9.25 12.70 -3.46
CA TYR A 37 10.28 11.91 -4.12
C TYR A 37 10.34 12.27 -5.60
N ILE A 38 11.55 12.41 -6.14
CA ILE A 38 11.77 12.69 -7.56
C ILE A 38 12.39 11.47 -8.22
N TYR A 39 11.63 10.85 -9.12
CA TYR A 39 12.07 9.69 -9.91
C TYR A 39 11.81 9.95 -11.39
N ARG A 40 12.83 9.77 -12.24
CA ARG A 40 12.76 10.01 -13.70
C ARG A 40 12.14 11.38 -14.07
N GLY A 41 12.45 12.41 -13.28
CA GLY A 41 11.95 13.78 -13.50
C GLY A 41 10.49 14.03 -13.07
N LYS A 42 9.83 13.07 -12.42
CA LYS A 42 8.47 13.20 -11.88
C LYS A 42 8.48 13.33 -10.37
N HIS A 43 7.54 14.10 -9.85
CA HIS A 43 7.37 14.36 -8.42
C HIS A 43 6.27 13.44 -7.87
N TYR A 44 6.61 12.71 -6.82
CA TYR A 44 5.73 11.76 -6.16
C TYR A 44 5.50 12.17 -4.72
N THR A 45 4.24 12.26 -4.32
CA THR A 45 3.83 12.55 -2.95
C THR A 45 3.12 11.35 -2.36
N GLU A 46 3.25 11.14 -1.05
CA GLU A 46 2.57 10.07 -0.36
C GLU A 46 1.05 10.19 -0.53
N ALA A 47 0.42 9.09 -0.90
CA ALA A 47 -1.02 8.95 -0.98
C ALA A 47 -1.52 8.34 0.32
N PHE A 48 -1.59 9.15 1.38
CA PHE A 48 -2.02 8.72 2.71
C PHE A 48 -3.33 7.93 2.67
N GLY A 49 -3.42 6.88 3.49
CA GLY A 49 -4.56 5.97 3.52
C GLY A 49 -4.64 5.00 2.34
N LEU A 50 -3.69 5.04 1.40
CA LEU A 50 -3.55 4.03 0.35
C LEU A 50 -2.32 3.15 0.58
N GLU A 51 -2.50 1.84 0.41
CA GLU A 51 -1.44 0.85 0.59
C GLU A 51 -1.41 -0.15 -0.56
N VAL A 52 -0.26 -0.81 -0.72
CA VAL A 52 -0.12 -1.97 -1.61
C VAL A 52 0.27 -3.19 -0.76
N PRO A 53 -0.46 -4.32 -0.86
CA PRO A 53 -0.06 -5.56 -0.21
C PRO A 53 1.31 -6.01 -0.71
N LEU A 54 2.13 -6.65 0.14
CA LEU A 54 3.47 -7.12 -0.26
C LEU A 54 3.45 -8.03 -1.49
N SER A 55 2.40 -8.83 -1.67
CA SER A 55 2.23 -9.69 -2.85
C SER A 55 2.12 -8.91 -4.16
N ASP A 56 1.72 -7.65 -4.09
CA ASP A 56 1.47 -6.76 -5.23
C ASP A 56 2.59 -5.72 -5.43
N ILE A 57 3.60 -5.71 -4.55
CA ILE A 57 4.84 -4.96 -4.76
C ILE A 57 5.62 -5.59 -5.92
N GLY A 58 6.01 -4.74 -6.86
CA GLY A 58 6.79 -5.11 -8.05
C GLY A 58 8.29 -5.09 -7.81
N GLU A 59 9.03 -4.97 -8.90
CA GLU A 59 10.48 -4.87 -8.87
C GLU A 59 10.99 -3.58 -8.22
N GLU A 60 12.19 -3.64 -7.68
CA GLU A 60 12.91 -2.48 -7.15
C GLU A 60 13.36 -1.59 -8.32
N ILE A 61 13.05 -0.30 -8.24
CA ILE A 61 13.26 0.67 -9.33
C ILE A 61 14.13 1.86 -8.92
N GLY A 62 14.43 1.99 -7.63
CA GLY A 62 15.28 3.05 -7.09
C GLY A 62 15.52 2.93 -5.59
N ILE A 63 16.43 3.76 -5.09
CA ILE A 63 16.74 3.86 -3.66
C ILE A 63 16.72 5.33 -3.23
N THR A 64 16.09 5.63 -2.09
CA THR A 64 16.08 6.98 -1.53
C THR A 64 17.41 7.29 -0.82
N PRO A 65 17.74 8.55 -0.51
CA PRO A 65 18.98 8.89 0.21
C PRO A 65 19.03 8.30 1.63
N ALA A 66 17.85 7.99 2.18
CA ALA A 66 17.71 7.31 3.46
C ALA A 66 17.84 5.77 3.36
N GLY A 67 18.21 5.24 2.19
CA GLY A 67 18.37 3.80 1.95
C GLY A 67 17.06 3.03 1.79
N ARG A 68 15.92 3.71 1.68
CA ARG A 68 14.62 3.04 1.47
C ARG A 68 14.47 2.63 0.01
N ILE A 69 14.05 1.38 -0.22
CA ILE A 69 13.85 0.83 -1.56
C ILE A 69 12.51 1.30 -2.13
N VAL A 70 12.57 1.92 -3.31
CA VAL A 70 11.42 2.32 -4.11
C VAL A 70 11.14 1.21 -5.11
N CYS A 71 9.88 0.76 -5.15
CA CYS A 71 9.42 -0.33 -6.00
C CYS A 71 8.34 0.12 -6.98
N ALA A 72 8.26 -0.57 -8.10
CA ALA A 72 7.06 -0.54 -8.94
C ALA A 72 5.87 -1.21 -8.21
N ILE A 73 4.65 -0.94 -8.67
CA ILE A 73 3.45 -1.65 -8.21
C ILE A 73 2.96 -2.53 -9.37
N LYS A 74 2.68 -3.81 -9.10
CA LYS A 74 2.27 -4.75 -10.16
C LYS A 74 1.03 -4.25 -10.89
N GLY A 75 1.10 -4.23 -12.21
CA GLY A 75 -0.01 -3.82 -13.08
C GLY A 75 -0.36 -2.32 -13.03
N VAL A 76 0.48 -1.49 -12.42
CA VAL A 76 0.28 -0.04 -12.34
C VAL A 76 1.49 0.68 -12.96
N PRO A 77 1.28 1.67 -13.83
CA PRO A 77 2.37 2.42 -14.45
C PRO A 77 3.24 3.17 -13.42
N THR A 78 4.56 3.01 -13.51
CA THR A 78 5.51 3.66 -12.58
C THR A 78 5.60 5.16 -12.77
N ASP A 79 5.21 5.68 -13.93
CA ASP A 79 5.09 7.11 -14.22
C ASP A 79 3.86 7.77 -13.58
N GLN A 80 3.04 6.96 -12.91
CA GLN A 80 1.86 7.37 -12.16
C GLN A 80 1.98 7.02 -10.67
N TRP A 81 2.39 5.80 -10.34
CA TRP A 81 2.43 5.31 -8.96
C TRP A 81 3.68 4.52 -8.67
N ILE A 82 4.22 4.71 -7.47
CA ILE A 82 5.35 3.93 -6.93
C ILE A 82 5.01 3.53 -5.48
N ALA A 83 5.71 2.54 -4.96
CA ALA A 83 5.58 2.13 -3.56
C ALA A 83 6.93 2.15 -2.86
N ILE A 84 6.92 2.36 -1.55
CA ILE A 84 8.06 2.11 -0.68
C ILE A 84 7.66 1.04 0.32
N LYS A 85 8.45 -0.03 0.40
CA LYS A 85 8.17 -1.15 1.30
C LYS A 85 8.34 -0.71 2.76
N GLU A 86 7.34 -1.02 3.58
CA GLU A 86 7.36 -0.79 5.02
C GLU A 86 7.67 -2.08 5.78
N GLU A 87 8.30 -1.93 6.95
CA GLU A 87 8.61 -3.06 7.85
C GLU A 87 7.34 -3.77 8.32
N ALA A 88 6.24 -3.03 8.47
CA ALA A 88 4.95 -3.50 8.93
C ALA A 88 4.22 -4.44 7.95
N GLY A 89 4.81 -4.74 6.79
CA GLY A 89 4.30 -5.78 5.89
C GLY A 89 3.31 -5.29 4.83
N PHE A 90 3.44 -4.04 4.41
CA PHE A 90 2.76 -3.42 3.27
C PHE A 90 3.71 -2.45 2.58
N GLY A 91 3.31 -1.87 1.44
CA GLY A 91 4.01 -0.74 0.83
C GLY A 91 3.18 0.52 0.89
N SER A 92 3.78 1.61 1.40
CA SER A 92 3.21 2.95 1.34
C SER A 92 3.21 3.42 -0.10
N VAL A 93 2.08 3.98 -0.53
CA VAL A 93 1.84 4.36 -1.92
C VAL A 93 2.19 5.81 -2.13
N TYR A 94 2.90 6.10 -3.23
CA TYR A 94 3.20 7.45 -3.67
C TYR A 94 2.65 7.65 -5.07
N LYS A 95 1.98 8.78 -5.28
CA LYS A 95 1.34 9.15 -6.54
C LYS A 95 2.06 10.33 -7.16
N GLU A 96 2.13 10.32 -8.48
CA GLU A 96 2.63 11.45 -9.25
C GLU A 96 1.72 12.67 -9.03
N GLN A 97 2.30 13.87 -8.93
CA GLN A 97 1.62 15.08 -8.47
C GLN A 97 0.42 15.51 -9.32
N ASN A 98 0.37 15.16 -10.61
CA ASN A 98 -0.75 15.49 -11.49
C ASN A 98 -1.92 14.51 -11.36
N ILE A 99 -1.73 13.38 -10.68
CA ILE A 99 -2.83 12.51 -10.30
C ILE A 99 -3.59 13.21 -9.19
N GLY A 100 -4.86 13.52 -9.41
CA GLY A 100 -5.74 14.16 -8.43
C GLY A 100 -5.80 13.43 -7.08
N ALA A 101 -6.43 14.03 -6.08
CA ALA A 101 -6.68 13.32 -4.82
C ALA A 101 -7.58 12.09 -5.07
N VAL A 102 -7.23 10.96 -4.47
CA VAL A 102 -8.06 9.75 -4.51
C VAL A 102 -8.73 9.63 -3.15
N ASP A 103 -9.94 10.13 -3.04
CA ASP A 103 -10.81 9.90 -1.89
C ASP A 103 -11.54 8.56 -2.02
N VAL A 104 -12.32 8.19 -1.00
CA VAL A 104 -13.04 6.90 -0.98
C VAL A 104 -14.09 6.79 -2.10
N LYS A 105 -14.66 7.91 -2.57
CA LYS A 105 -15.62 7.93 -3.67
C LYS A 105 -14.94 7.69 -5.01
N GLU A 106 -13.85 8.41 -5.27
CA GLU A 106 -13.02 8.26 -6.47
C GLU A 106 -12.33 6.88 -6.54
N PHE A 107 -12.00 6.31 -5.38
CA PHE A 107 -11.48 4.96 -5.27
C PHE A 107 -12.51 3.90 -5.73
N ALA A 108 -13.82 4.17 -5.55
CA ALA A 108 -14.93 3.31 -5.96
C ALA A 108 -14.80 1.85 -5.44
N PRO A 109 -14.92 1.65 -4.12
CA PRO A 109 -14.78 0.33 -3.51
C PRO A 109 -15.91 -0.62 -3.94
N VAL A 110 -15.56 -1.90 -4.09
CA VAL A 110 -16.51 -2.99 -4.44
C VAL A 110 -16.42 -4.19 -3.50
N GLU A 111 -15.43 -4.21 -2.61
CA GLU A 111 -15.21 -5.25 -1.62
C GLU A 111 -14.47 -4.61 -0.44
N ILE A 112 -14.83 -5.01 0.78
CA ILE A 112 -14.12 -4.66 2.02
C ILE A 112 -13.59 -5.94 2.64
N GLU A 113 -12.29 -5.96 2.92
CA GLU A 113 -11.66 -7.02 3.69
C GLU A 113 -11.40 -6.53 5.11
N VAL A 114 -11.82 -7.32 6.10
CA VAL A 114 -11.68 -7.01 7.52
C VAL A 114 -10.50 -7.80 8.05
N PHE A 115 -9.59 -7.13 8.76
CA PHE A 115 -8.44 -7.76 9.41
C PHE A 115 -8.32 -7.34 10.87
N ALA A 116 -7.94 -8.30 11.72
CA ALA A 116 -7.57 -8.03 13.11
C ALA A 116 -6.30 -7.18 13.23
N GLN A 117 -5.35 -7.37 12.31
CA GLN A 117 -4.09 -6.64 12.23
C GLN A 117 -3.79 -6.29 10.77
N ARG A 118 -3.09 -5.18 10.51
CA ARG A 118 -2.79 -4.74 9.14
C ARG A 118 -2.15 -5.88 8.33
N GLY A 119 -2.82 -6.31 7.26
CA GLY A 119 -2.35 -7.36 6.35
C GLY A 119 -2.23 -8.78 6.94
N ARG A 120 -2.76 -9.06 8.15
CA ARG A 120 -2.70 -10.38 8.80
C ARG A 120 -3.97 -10.71 9.60
N GLY A 121 -4.29 -12.00 9.67
CA GLY A 121 -5.34 -12.54 10.56
C GLY A 121 -6.62 -12.98 9.84
N GLU A 122 -7.65 -13.28 10.62
CA GLU A 122 -8.98 -13.67 10.13
C GLU A 122 -9.54 -12.62 9.18
N ARG A 123 -10.13 -13.11 8.09
CA ARG A 123 -10.58 -12.30 6.96
C ARG A 123 -12.09 -12.40 6.83
N GLY A 124 -12.78 -11.42 7.41
CA GLY A 124 -14.15 -11.11 6.99
C GLY A 124 -14.12 -10.47 5.61
N VAL A 125 -15.09 -10.78 4.75
CA VAL A 125 -15.21 -10.13 3.44
C VAL A 125 -16.63 -9.65 3.22
N ILE A 126 -16.79 -8.34 3.01
CA ILE A 126 -18.07 -7.69 2.74
C ILE A 126 -18.12 -7.35 1.26
N ARG A 127 -19.12 -7.88 0.55
CA ARG A 127 -19.41 -7.61 -0.87
C ARG A 127 -20.80 -7.03 -1.11
N ASP A 128 -21.48 -6.70 -0.03
CA ASP A 128 -22.80 -6.07 -0.04
C ASP A 128 -22.63 -4.61 -0.50
N MET A 129 -22.98 -4.36 -1.77
CA MET A 129 -22.80 -3.05 -2.39
C MET A 129 -23.65 -1.95 -1.72
N GLU A 130 -24.82 -2.30 -1.18
CA GLU A 130 -25.65 -1.31 -0.48
C GLU A 130 -24.94 -0.83 0.80
N LYS A 131 -24.35 -1.75 1.56
CA LYS A 131 -23.54 -1.39 2.74
C LYS A 131 -22.31 -0.57 2.37
N ILE A 132 -21.62 -0.96 1.30
CA ILE A 132 -20.42 -0.25 0.81
C ILE A 132 -20.77 1.17 0.38
N ASP A 133 -21.82 1.35 -0.41
CA ASP A 133 -22.25 2.67 -0.88
C ASP A 133 -22.71 3.56 0.28
N ARG A 134 -23.41 2.99 1.27
CA ARG A 134 -23.78 3.70 2.50
C ARG A 134 -22.56 4.12 3.32
N LEU A 135 -21.53 3.27 3.40
CA LEU A 135 -20.28 3.62 4.07
C LEU A 135 -19.56 4.77 3.36
N VAL A 136 -19.44 4.68 2.03
CA VAL A 136 -18.88 5.76 1.20
C VAL A 136 -19.64 7.07 1.43
N LYS A 137 -20.98 7.01 1.43
CA LYS A 137 -21.83 8.16 1.71
C LYS A 137 -21.57 8.78 3.08
N ILE A 138 -21.46 7.97 4.13
CA ILE A 138 -21.16 8.45 5.48
C ILE A 138 -19.82 9.19 5.51
N ILE A 139 -18.77 8.64 4.91
CA ILE A 139 -17.44 9.26 4.89
C ILE A 139 -17.44 10.59 4.11
N MET A 140 -18.22 10.67 3.04
CA MET A 140 -18.24 11.86 2.17
C MET A 140 -19.17 12.98 2.66
N GLU A 141 -20.27 12.64 3.32
CA GLU A 141 -21.36 13.58 3.61
C GLU A 141 -21.57 13.86 5.10
N SER A 142 -21.20 12.94 5.99
CA SER A 142 -21.40 13.11 7.43
C SER A 142 -20.34 14.05 8.03
N ARG A 143 -20.72 14.73 9.12
CA ARG A 143 -19.77 15.52 9.90
C ARG A 143 -18.85 14.57 10.70
N PRO A 144 -17.54 14.81 10.71
CA PRO A 144 -16.63 14.05 11.57
C PRO A 144 -16.98 14.21 13.04
N VAL A 145 -16.79 13.12 13.80
CA VAL A 145 -16.92 13.07 15.25
C VAL A 145 -15.54 12.96 15.89
N SER A 146 -15.45 13.18 17.20
CA SER A 146 -14.21 12.95 17.93
C SER A 146 -13.92 11.46 18.06
N VAL A 147 -12.64 11.09 17.98
CA VAL A 147 -12.17 9.72 18.27
C VAL A 147 -12.64 9.30 19.67
N PRO A 148 -13.23 8.11 19.84
CA PRO A 148 -13.64 7.63 21.15
C PRO A 148 -12.43 7.45 22.09
N LYS A 149 -12.53 7.97 23.32
CA LYS A 149 -11.43 7.93 24.31
C LYS A 149 -11.04 6.53 24.77
N LYS A 150 -11.95 5.56 24.68
CA LYS A 150 -11.74 4.17 25.11
C LYS A 150 -12.30 3.21 24.07
N MET A 151 -11.43 2.40 23.50
CA MET A 151 -11.75 1.44 22.44
C MET A 151 -11.85 0.04 23.03
N LYS A 152 -12.90 -0.68 22.65
CA LYS A 152 -13.09 -2.10 22.95
C LYS A 152 -12.51 -2.98 21.85
N VAL A 153 -12.76 -2.60 20.59
CA VAL A 153 -12.32 -3.34 19.40
C VAL A 153 -11.77 -2.35 18.39
N SER A 154 -10.67 -2.72 17.73
CA SER A 154 -10.16 -2.07 16.53
C SER A 154 -9.89 -3.13 15.46
N ARG A 155 -10.22 -2.81 14.21
CA ARG A 155 -10.02 -3.66 13.03
C ARG A 155 -9.62 -2.79 11.84
N PHE A 156 -8.76 -3.31 10.97
CA PHE A 156 -8.40 -2.66 9.72
C PHE A 156 -9.34 -3.12 8.62
N LEU A 157 -9.85 -2.18 7.83
CA LEU A 157 -10.65 -2.43 6.65
C LEU A 157 -9.83 -2.08 5.41
N GLN A 158 -9.58 -3.05 4.55
CA GLN A 158 -8.96 -2.83 3.25
C GLN A 158 -10.03 -2.86 2.17
N LEU A 159 -10.29 -1.69 1.60
CA LEU A 159 -11.22 -1.52 0.49
C LEU A 159 -10.51 -1.87 -0.82
N LYS A 160 -11.19 -2.62 -1.68
CA LYS A 160 -10.71 -2.96 -3.02
C LYS A 160 -11.53 -2.29 -4.11
N SER A 161 -10.85 -1.94 -5.18
CA SER A 161 -11.43 -1.30 -6.35
C SER A 161 -11.16 -2.10 -7.62
N LYS A 162 -12.11 -2.06 -8.57
CA LYS A 162 -11.87 -2.56 -9.93
C LYS A 162 -10.93 -1.62 -10.72
N LYS A 163 -10.94 -0.32 -10.38
CA LYS A 163 -10.13 0.73 -11.00
C LYS A 163 -8.69 0.67 -10.50
N TYR A 164 -8.51 0.50 -9.18
CA TYR A 164 -7.20 0.41 -8.52
C TYR A 164 -6.96 -1.02 -7.99
N LYS A 165 -6.68 -1.97 -8.89
CA LYS A 165 -6.71 -3.42 -8.57
C LYS A 165 -5.72 -3.87 -7.48
N THR A 166 -4.53 -3.27 -7.43
CA THR A 166 -3.43 -3.66 -6.52
C THR A 166 -3.23 -2.70 -5.36
N ILE A 167 -3.94 -1.58 -5.36
CA ILE A 167 -3.93 -0.60 -4.27
C ILE A 167 -5.15 -0.87 -3.37
N ARG A 168 -5.02 -0.59 -2.08
CA ARG A 168 -6.08 -0.71 -1.08
C ARG A 168 -6.32 0.65 -0.44
N TYR A 169 -7.58 1.01 -0.26
CA TYR A 169 -7.95 2.15 0.57
C TYR A 169 -8.16 1.64 1.99
N ILE A 170 -7.48 2.25 2.96
CA ILE A 170 -7.46 1.77 4.33
C ILE A 170 -8.38 2.62 5.19
N LEU A 171 -9.24 1.94 5.93
CA LEU A 171 -10.04 2.51 7.00
C LEU A 171 -9.76 1.73 8.28
N THR A 172 -10.03 2.35 9.43
CA THR A 172 -10.01 1.66 10.72
C THR A 172 -11.41 1.64 11.32
N TYR A 173 -11.93 0.44 11.58
CA TYR A 173 -13.15 0.24 12.34
C TYR A 173 -12.86 0.26 13.83
N ILE A 174 -13.67 1.00 14.58
CA ILE A 174 -13.54 1.17 16.03
C ILE A 174 -14.89 0.89 16.70
N GLU A 175 -14.91 0.03 17.71
CA GLU A 175 -16.02 -0.11 18.65
C GLU A 175 -15.58 0.44 20.01
N ASP A 176 -16.35 1.36 20.58
CA ASP A 176 -16.09 1.86 21.93
C ASP A 176 -16.67 0.93 23.02
N LEU A 177 -16.35 1.19 24.28
CA LEU A 177 -16.87 0.37 25.41
C LEU A 177 -18.40 0.44 25.57
N GLN A 178 -19.07 1.41 24.95
CA GLN A 178 -20.53 1.56 24.97
C GLN A 178 -21.18 0.84 23.77
N GLY A 179 -20.39 0.19 22.91
CA GLY A 179 -20.85 -0.50 21.71
C GLY A 179 -21.14 0.42 20.53
N ARG A 180 -20.76 1.70 20.59
CA ARG A 180 -20.87 2.61 19.45
C ARG A 180 -19.74 2.34 18.46
N ARG A 181 -20.06 2.48 17.18
CA ARG A 181 -19.22 2.01 16.08
C ARG A 181 -18.85 3.15 15.17
N TYR A 182 -17.58 3.19 14.82
CA TYR A 182 -16.99 4.27 14.06
C TYR A 182 -16.08 3.73 12.95
N ILE A 183 -15.84 4.60 11.98
CA ILE A 183 -14.86 4.42 10.93
C ILE A 183 -13.93 5.63 10.95
N GLU A 184 -12.64 5.36 11.02
CA GLU A 184 -11.58 6.34 10.80
C GLU A 184 -11.06 6.22 9.36
N ASP A 185 -11.04 7.35 8.66
CA ASP A 185 -10.42 7.48 7.34
C ASP A 185 -8.93 7.78 7.51
N GLU A 186 -8.07 6.78 7.30
CA GLU A 186 -6.61 6.88 7.47
C GLU A 186 -5.97 7.98 6.63
N ARG A 187 -6.60 8.35 5.50
CA ARG A 187 -6.13 9.45 4.66
C ARG A 187 -6.24 10.80 5.35
N THR A 188 -7.28 10.99 6.18
CA THR A 188 -7.62 12.30 6.77
C THR A 188 -7.56 12.33 8.30
N GLY A 189 -7.47 11.16 8.96
CA GLY A 189 -7.59 11.02 10.41
C GLY A 189 -8.98 11.38 10.94
N LYS A 190 -9.99 11.53 10.06
CA LYS A 190 -11.35 11.89 10.44
C LYS A 190 -12.13 10.64 10.82
N VAL A 191 -12.91 10.74 11.89
CA VAL A 191 -13.75 9.65 12.41
C VAL A 191 -15.21 9.94 12.12
N TYR A 192 -15.96 8.91 11.75
CA TYR A 192 -17.39 8.98 11.44
C TYR A 192 -18.14 7.89 12.19
N GLU A 193 -19.27 8.22 12.79
CA GLU A 193 -20.16 7.23 13.41
C GLU A 193 -20.96 6.49 12.34
N ILE A 194 -20.98 5.16 12.40
CA ILE A 194 -21.62 4.30 11.38
C ILE A 194 -22.82 3.49 11.91
N GLY A 195 -23.16 3.65 13.18
CA GLY A 195 -24.28 2.94 13.81
C GLY A 195 -24.15 1.42 13.70
N THR A 196 -25.14 0.77 13.08
CA THR A 196 -25.19 -0.70 12.91
C THR A 196 -24.78 -1.17 11.51
N LEU A 197 -24.26 -0.29 10.66
CA LEU A 197 -24.05 -0.56 9.23
C LEU A 197 -23.24 -1.84 8.94
N LEU A 198 -22.20 -2.09 9.73
CA LEU A 198 -21.30 -3.24 9.59
C LEU A 198 -21.46 -4.27 10.72
N GLU A 199 -22.56 -4.20 11.47
CA GLU A 199 -22.80 -5.11 12.58
C GLU A 199 -22.89 -6.56 12.11
N GLY A 200 -22.22 -7.48 12.83
CA GLY A 200 -22.18 -8.91 12.50
C GLY A 200 -21.18 -9.29 11.41
N GLU A 201 -20.72 -8.33 10.61
CA GLU A 201 -19.72 -8.50 9.54
C GLU A 201 -18.28 -8.35 10.06
N ILE A 202 -18.11 -7.58 11.13
CA ILE A 202 -16.83 -7.37 11.80
C ILE A 202 -16.68 -8.44 12.90
N ARG A 203 -15.89 -9.49 12.63
CA ARG A 203 -15.50 -10.53 13.60
C ARG A 203 -13.98 -10.54 13.71
#